data_AF-W5SH01-F1
#
_entry.id   AF-W5SH01-F1
#
_cell.length_a   1.000
_cell.length_b   1.000
_cell.length_c   1.000
_cell.angle_alpha   90.00
_cell.angle_beta   90.00
_cell.angle_gamma   90.00
#
_symmetry.space_group_name_H-M   'P 1'
#
loop_
_entity.id
_entity.type
_entity.pdbx_description
1 polymer ?
#
loop_
_entity_poly.entity_id
_entity_poly.type
_entity_poly.pdbx_seq_one_letter_code
_entity_poly.pdbx_strand_id
1 'polypeptide(L)'
;ESVLERLKEKGLEIRGKRNKPIFIKIESKNDRTLYHTKIMNDLYIFGINKNQKNKFFISFRGLFNQEKIESFHLFSLKGNDKFLGVFLWI
;
A
#
# COMPACT_ATOMS: atom_id res chain seq x y z
N GLU A 1 -19.45 1.23 -32.06
CA GLU A 1 -18.63 1.98 -31.10
C GLU A 1 -17.25 2.21 -31.68
N SER A 2 -16.80 3.46 -31.71
CA SER A 2 -15.55 3.87 -32.38
C SER A 2 -14.34 3.66 -31.46
N VAL A 3 -13.18 3.28 -32.02
CA VAL A 3 -11.91 3.15 -31.26
C VAL A 3 -11.59 4.45 -30.50
N LEU A 4 -11.97 5.59 -31.06
CA LEU A 4 -11.80 6.92 -30.47
C LEU A 4 -12.65 7.12 -29.21
N GLU A 5 -13.86 6.57 -29.14
CA GLU A 5 -14.73 6.65 -27.96
C GLU A 5 -14.14 5.85 -26.80
N ARG A 6 -13.72 4.60 -27.07
CA ARG A 6 -13.09 3.71 -26.08
C ARG A 6 -11.80 4.31 -25.50
N LEU A 7 -11.00 5.01 -26.32
CA LEU A 7 -9.79 5.68 -25.84
C LEU A 7 -10.09 6.89 -24.95
N LYS A 8 -11.13 7.68 -25.27
CA LYS A 8 -11.57 8.81 -24.44
C LYS A 8 -12.10 8.34 -23.08
N GLU A 9 -12.91 7.28 -23.08
CA GLU A 9 -13.50 6.70 -21.87
C GLU A 9 -12.42 6.16 -20.93
N LYS A 10 -11.45 5.42 -21.48
CA LYS A 10 -10.28 4.94 -20.73
C LYS A 10 -9.43 6.09 -20.17
N GLY A 11 -9.30 7.19 -20.91
CA GLY A 11 -8.62 8.40 -20.45
C GLY A 11 -9.31 9.09 -19.26
N LEU A 12 -10.65 9.10 -19.24
CA LEU A 12 -11.45 9.64 -18.14
C LEU A 12 -11.35 8.75 -16.90
N GLU A 13 -11.40 7.43 -17.06
CA GLU A 13 -11.21 6.47 -15.96
C GLU A 13 -9.85 6.64 -15.27
N ILE A 14 -8.79 6.80 -16.07
CA ILE A 14 -7.42 7.03 -15.57
C ILE A 14 -7.30 8.38 -14.83
N ARG A 15 -7.95 9.45 -15.34
CA ARG A 15 -7.96 10.76 -14.66
C ARG A 15 -8.72 10.73 -13.35
N GLY A 16 -9.85 10.01 -13.28
CA GLY A 16 -10.66 9.88 -12.07
C GLY A 16 -9.91 9.17 -10.92
N LYS A 17 -9.04 8.21 -11.23
CA LYS A 17 -8.19 7.52 -10.26
C LYS A 17 -7.01 8.37 -9.73
N ARG A 18 -6.54 9.36 -10.50
CA ARG A 18 -5.31 10.12 -10.19
C ARG A 18 -5.47 11.27 -9.18
N ASN A 19 -6.68 11.66 -8.80
CA ASN A 19 -6.90 12.94 -8.11
C ASN A 19 -6.92 12.89 -6.57
N LYS A 20 -6.63 11.75 -5.92
CA LYS A 20 -6.50 11.73 -4.46
C LYS A 20 -5.05 12.07 -4.08
N PRO A 21 -4.80 13.17 -3.33
CA PRO A 21 -3.45 13.50 -2.91
C PRO A 21 -2.90 12.38 -2.01
N ILE A 22 -1.75 11.84 -2.42
CA ILE A 22 -1.02 10.78 -1.70
C ILE A 22 -0.54 11.28 -0.33
N PHE A 23 -0.11 12.54 -0.29
CA PHE A 23 0.36 13.22 0.91
C PHE A 23 -0.73 14.14 1.45
N ILE A 24 -1.05 13.99 2.74
CA ILE A 24 -1.97 14.87 3.46
C ILE A 24 -1.26 16.20 3.79
N LYS A 25 0.03 16.11 4.14
CA LYS A 25 0.82 17.26 4.58
C LYS A 25 2.28 17.06 4.23
N ILE A 26 2.97 18.14 3.87
CA ILE A 26 4.42 18.17 3.68
C ILE A 26 4.94 19.26 4.61
N GLU A 27 5.89 18.91 5.48
CA GLU A 27 6.51 19.83 6.42
C GLU A 27 8.01 19.91 6.17
N SER A 28 8.60 21.11 6.26
CA SER A 28 10.05 21.28 6.26
C SER A 28 10.50 21.72 7.65
N LYS A 29 11.38 20.95 8.28
CA LYS A 29 11.95 21.28 9.59
C LYS A 29 13.43 20.88 9.61
N ASN A 30 14.31 21.84 9.91
CA ASN A 30 15.76 21.64 10.02
C ASN A 30 16.36 20.89 8.82
N ASP A 31 16.16 21.42 7.60
CA ASP A 31 16.59 20.82 6.32
C ASP A 31 16.04 19.42 6.01
N ARG A 32 15.06 18.94 6.78
CA ARG A 32 14.37 17.68 6.55
C ARG A 32 12.93 17.94 6.10
N THR A 33 12.56 17.32 4.98
CA THR A 33 11.16 17.27 4.52
C THR A 33 10.47 16.03 5.09
N LEU A 34 9.38 16.23 5.85
CA LEU A 34 8.50 15.18 6.35
C LEU A 34 7.24 15.12 5.50
N TYR A 35 6.98 13.94 4.94
CA TYR A 35 5.79 13.65 4.15
C TYR A 35 4.79 12.87 4.99
N HIS A 36 3.65 13.47 5.28
CA HIS A 36 2.57 12.84 6.02
C HIS A 36 1.64 12.11 5.03
N THR A 37 1.78 10.80 4.95
CA THR A 37 0.93 9.93 4.12
C THR A 37 -0.24 9.39 4.91
N LYS A 38 -1.39 9.19 4.26
CA LYS A 38 -2.50 8.44 4.89
C LYS A 38 -2.23 6.94 4.75
N ILE A 39 -1.35 6.36 5.58
CA ILE A 39 -0.99 4.92 5.56
C ILE A 39 -2.24 4.02 5.47
N MET A 40 -3.34 4.42 6.11
CA MET A 40 -4.61 3.68 6.10
C MET A 40 -5.32 3.65 4.75
N ASN A 41 -5.06 4.58 3.82
CA ASN A 41 -5.60 4.50 2.45
C ASN A 41 -4.88 3.46 1.60
N ASP A 42 -3.61 3.19 1.93
CA ASP A 42 -2.78 2.27 1.17
C ASP A 42 -2.91 0.84 1.69
N LEU A 43 -3.45 0.62 2.89
CA LEU A 43 -3.76 -0.73 3.39
C LEU A 43 -4.73 -1.43 2.43
N TYR A 44 -4.27 -2.50 1.79
CA TYR A 44 -5.03 -3.25 0.80
C TYR A 44 -5.75 -4.44 1.43
N ILE A 45 -5.01 -5.33 2.10
CA ILE A 45 -5.57 -6.52 2.75
C ILE A 45 -4.70 -6.94 3.93
N PHE A 46 -5.36 -7.46 4.96
CA PHE A 46 -4.73 -8.21 6.05
C PHE A 46 -5.32 -9.61 6.08
N GLY A 47 -4.50 -10.63 6.29
CA GLY A 47 -4.97 -12.00 6.32
C GLY A 47 -4.02 -12.97 6.98
N ILE A 48 -4.55 -14.16 7.24
CA ILE A 48 -3.80 -15.32 7.72
C ILE A 48 -3.52 -16.21 6.53
N ASN A 49 -2.29 -16.70 6.40
CA ASN A 49 -1.95 -17.64 5.34
C ASN A 49 -2.74 -18.94 5.54
N LYS A 50 -3.52 -19.35 4.54
CA LYS A 50 -4.35 -20.57 4.59
C LYS A 50 -3.52 -21.84 4.86
N ASN A 51 -2.29 -21.88 4.37
CA ASN A 51 -1.39 -23.03 4.50
C ASN A 51 -0.54 -22.97 5.78
N GLN A 52 -0.38 -21.79 6.38
CA GLN A 52 0.45 -21.57 7.56
C GLN A 52 -0.28 -20.67 8.55
N LYS A 53 -1.02 -21.27 9.49
CA LYS A 53 -1.85 -20.55 10.48
C LYS A 53 -1.08 -19.54 11.35
N ASN A 54 0.24 -19.73 11.50
CA ASN A 54 1.12 -18.86 12.30
C ASN A 54 1.77 -17.74 11.47
N LYS A 55 1.44 -17.65 10.17
CA LYS A 55 1.93 -16.63 9.25
C LYS A 55 0.79 -15.71 8.89
N PHE A 56 0.94 -14.45 9.27
CA PHE A 56 0.03 -13.38 8.90
C PHE A 56 0.68 -12.58 7.78
N PHE A 57 -0.14 -11.87 7.01
CA PHE A 57 0.36 -10.92 6.03
C PHE A 57 -0.47 -9.65 6.07
N ILE A 58 0.22 -8.55 5.80
CA ILE A 58 -0.38 -7.25 5.58
C ILE A 58 0.14 -6.74 4.24
N SER A 59 -0.77 -6.31 3.38
CA SER A 59 -0.47 -5.84 2.04
C SER A 59 -0.88 -4.38 1.91
N PHE A 60 -0.03 -3.60 1.26
CA PHE A 60 -0.26 -2.20 0.96
C PHE A 60 -0.21 -1.97 -0.55
N ARG A 61 -0.97 -0.99 -1.04
CA ARG A 61 -0.79 -0.40 -2.36
C ARG A 61 0.47 0.46 -2.37
N GLY A 62 1.18 0.45 -3.48
CA GLY A 62 2.37 1.26 -3.66
C GLY A 62 2.05 2.75 -3.61
N LEU A 63 2.88 3.51 -2.91
CA LEU A 63 2.68 4.95 -2.69
C LEU A 63 2.59 5.73 -4.01
N PHE A 64 3.47 5.42 -4.98
CA PHE A 64 3.50 6.06 -6.30
C PHE A 64 2.72 5.30 -7.37
N ASN A 65 2.47 4.00 -7.17
CA ASN A 65 1.73 3.15 -8.08
C ASN A 65 0.76 2.29 -7.30
N GLN A 66 -0.51 2.71 -7.28
CA GLN A 66 -1.58 2.01 -6.56
C GLN A 66 -1.97 0.64 -7.15
N GLU A 67 -1.55 0.35 -8.39
CA GLU A 67 -1.72 -0.98 -9.01
C GLU A 67 -0.68 -1.97 -8.49
N LYS A 68 0.46 -1.48 -8.00
CA LYS A 68 1.48 -2.33 -7.37
C LYS A 68 1.06 -2.63 -5.94
N ILE A 69 1.06 -3.92 -5.58
CA ILE A 69 0.78 -4.37 -4.21
C ILE A 69 2.06 -4.94 -3.62
N GLU A 70 2.44 -4.45 -2.45
CA GLU A 70 3.58 -4.95 -1.68
C GLU A 70 3.07 -5.55 -0.38
N SER A 71 3.66 -6.68 0.04
CA SER A 71 3.16 -7.44 1.19
C SER A 71 4.28 -7.73 2.17
N PHE A 72 4.00 -7.50 3.45
CA PHE A 72 4.85 -7.89 4.56
C PHE A 72 4.30 -9.17 5.18
N HIS A 73 5.18 -10.14 5.38
CA HIS A 73 4.85 -11.36 6.10
C HIS A 73 5.29 -11.23 7.55
N LEU A 74 4.34 -11.46 8.44
CA LEU A 74 4.51 -11.40 9.88
C LEU A 74 4.50 -12.84 10.39
N PHE A 75 5.54 -13.22 11.14
CA PHE A 75 5.67 -14.54 11.73
C PHE A 75 5.57 -14.44 13.24
N SER A 76 4.91 -15.41 13.86
CA SER A 76 5.00 -15.56 15.32
C SER A 76 6.44 -15.91 15.69
N LEU A 77 7.02 -15.20 16.65
CA LEU A 77 8.26 -15.65 17.29
C LEU A 77 7.98 -16.97 18.01
N LYS A 78 8.94 -17.90 18.03
CA LYS A 78 8.81 -19.15 18.80
C LYS A 78 8.67 -18.79 20.28
N GLY A 79 7.49 -18.90 20.87
CA GLY A 79 7.26 -18.64 22.29
C GLY A 79 5.90 -18.00 22.61
N ASN A 80 5.80 -17.44 23.82
CA ASN A 80 4.60 -16.80 24.37
C ASN A 80 4.49 -15.30 24.02
N ASP A 81 5.28 -14.84 23.04
CA ASP A 81 5.39 -13.42 22.71
C ASP A 81 4.31 -12.98 21.73
N LYS A 82 3.65 -11.87 22.07
CA LYS A 82 2.70 -11.17 21.21
C LYS A 82 3.47 -10.48 20.08
N PHE A 83 3.58 -11.15 18.93
CA PHE A 83 4.04 -10.67 17.61
C PHE A 83 4.99 -9.46 17.57
N LEU A 84 6.23 -9.66 17.13
CA LEU A 84 7.10 -8.56 16.71
C LEU A 84 8.06 -8.97 15.58
N GLY A 85 7.90 -8.35 14.41
CA GLY A 85 8.95 -8.30 13.39
C GLY A 85 8.43 -8.23 11.95
N VAL A 86 8.71 -7.11 11.28
CA VAL A 86 8.73 -7.04 9.81
C VAL A 86 10.11 -7.52 9.37
N PHE A 87 10.17 -8.69 8.74
CA PHE A 87 11.42 -9.21 8.19
C PHE A 87 11.61 -8.69 6.76
N LEU A 88 12.48 -7.69 6.60
CA LEU A 88 12.91 -7.17 5.30
C LEU A 88 14.15 -7.95 4.86
N TRP A 89 14.01 -8.83 3.86
CA TRP A 89 15.17 -9.23 3.04
C TRP A 89 15.50 -8.06 2.14
N ILE A 90 16.64 -7.42 2.39
CA ILE A 90 17.38 -6.67 1.37
C ILE A 90 18.25 -7.67 0.63
#